data_AF-A0A5C5G082-F1
#
_entry.id   AF-A0A5C5G082-F1
#
_cell.length_a   1.000
_cell.length_b   1.000
_cell.length_c   1.000
_cell.angle_alpha   90.00
_cell.angle_beta   90.00
_cell.angle_gamma   90.00
#
_symmetry.space_group_name_H-M   'P 1'
#
loop_
_entity.id
_entity.type
_entity.pdbx_description
1 polymer ?
#
loop_
_entity_poly.entity_id
_entity_poly.type
_entity_poly.pdbx_seq_one_letter_code
_entity_poly.pdbx_strand_id
1 'polypeptide(L)'
;MRPSPSSLFTSSARTWARRPPSSFQGARDPLDIANLVGPSAPQFDFPLTRPTLLKLDKQRQILHYLRLEHLQFPELVAFRKPFSPPSSKHVVRVRHQHYQGEPHPASRKVTISVPVSALPLETPEARHKFKLLAGPRWTPPLPGGAQGEKGQAEGEFKLACELFPSERMNEKWCSDTLDKLVAEANSGDSFTDVPLDPRPARARLVKSRKLKRNVSLRDFPAEWLPPARQ
;
A
#
# COMPACT_ATOMS: atom_id res chain seq x y z
N MET A 1 -17.84 37.13 -46.51
CA MET A 1 -18.13 37.14 -45.05
C MET A 1 -17.17 36.18 -44.36
N ARG A 2 -16.35 36.65 -43.40
CA ARG A 2 -15.49 35.82 -42.52
C ARG A 2 -16.21 35.60 -41.17
N PRO A 3 -15.92 34.53 -40.42
CA PRO A 3 -14.79 34.54 -39.50
C PRO A 3 -13.87 33.30 -39.61
N SER A 4 -12.65 33.48 -39.09
CA SER A 4 -11.47 32.60 -39.06
C SER A 4 -11.66 31.25 -38.36
N PRO A 5 -10.94 30.19 -38.78
CA PRO A 5 -10.47 29.18 -37.85
C PRO A 5 -9.11 29.59 -37.28
N SER A 6 -9.12 29.87 -35.98
CA SER A 6 -7.95 30.02 -35.13
C SER A 6 -7.19 28.70 -35.01
N SER A 7 -5.87 28.83 -34.79
CA SER A 7 -5.01 27.85 -34.12
C SER A 7 -4.64 26.58 -34.91
N LEU A 8 -3.64 26.69 -35.77
CA LEU A 8 -2.57 25.71 -35.86
C LEU A 8 -1.28 26.41 -35.44
N PHE A 9 -0.70 26.02 -34.30
CA PHE A 9 0.75 25.86 -34.10
C PHE A 9 0.96 25.16 -32.75
N THR A 10 1.23 23.87 -32.84
CA THR A 10 2.26 23.13 -32.12
C THR A 10 2.87 23.87 -30.93
N SER A 11 2.53 23.45 -29.72
CA SER A 11 3.40 23.64 -28.57
C SER A 11 3.70 22.27 -27.97
N SER A 12 4.78 21.66 -28.48
CA SER A 12 5.64 20.83 -27.65
C SER A 12 6.17 21.72 -26.53
N ALA A 13 5.38 21.92 -25.49
CA ALA A 13 5.88 22.41 -24.22
C ALA A 13 6.71 21.26 -23.62
N ARG A 14 7.94 21.11 -24.12
CA ARG A 14 9.05 20.75 -23.24
C ARG A 14 9.00 21.82 -22.17
N THR A 15 8.31 21.55 -21.08
CA THR A 15 8.51 22.33 -19.87
C THR A 15 9.99 22.23 -19.62
N TRP A 16 10.66 23.36 -19.76
CA TRP A 16 12.03 23.49 -19.33
C TRP A 16 12.00 23.18 -17.85
N ALA A 17 12.32 21.94 -17.48
CA ALA A 17 12.92 21.67 -16.20
C ALA A 17 14.25 22.42 -16.23
N ARG A 18 14.19 23.74 -16.01
CA ARG A 18 15.35 24.49 -15.55
C ARG A 18 15.73 23.78 -14.26
N ARG A 19 16.78 22.95 -14.32
CA ARG A 19 17.54 22.65 -13.11
C ARG A 19 17.80 24.02 -12.48
N PRO A 20 17.40 24.27 -11.22
CA PRO A 20 17.82 25.51 -10.56
C PRO A 20 19.35 25.59 -10.70
N PRO A 21 19.92 26.78 -10.95
CA PRO A 21 21.35 26.91 -11.02
C PRO A 21 21.91 26.32 -9.74
N SER A 22 22.73 25.27 -9.87
CA SER A 22 23.47 24.74 -8.73
C SER A 22 24.55 25.75 -8.39
N SER A 23 24.17 26.83 -7.71
CA SER A 23 25.10 27.40 -6.74
C SER A 23 25.21 26.36 -5.64
N PHE A 24 26.09 25.38 -5.84
CA PHE A 24 26.61 24.59 -4.74
C PHE A 24 27.47 25.54 -3.90
N GLN A 25 26.81 26.40 -3.13
CA GLN A 25 27.40 26.99 -1.93
C GLN A 25 27.59 25.79 -1.02
N GLY A 26 28.87 25.46 -0.75
CA GLY A 26 29.28 24.27 -0.01
C GLY A 26 28.33 23.96 1.14
N ALA A 27 27.96 22.68 1.25
CA ALA A 27 26.94 22.12 2.13
C ALA A 27 26.63 23.05 3.32
N ARG A 28 25.69 23.98 3.11
CA ARG A 28 25.19 24.81 4.20
C ARG A 28 24.54 23.84 5.17
N ASP A 29 25.05 23.79 6.39
CA ASP A 29 24.50 22.92 7.43
C ASP A 29 22.97 23.10 7.42
N PRO A 30 22.18 22.05 7.14
CA PRO A 30 20.72 22.18 6.96
C PRO A 30 20.00 22.59 8.26
N LEU A 31 20.76 22.72 9.35
CA LEU A 31 20.32 23.08 10.68
C LEU A 31 20.90 24.41 11.15
N ASP A 32 21.64 25.11 10.29
CA ASP A 32 22.14 26.43 10.63
C ASP A 32 21.02 27.46 10.56
N ILE A 33 20.70 28.03 11.72
CA ILE A 33 19.61 29.01 11.90
C ILE A 33 19.87 30.26 11.04
N ALA A 34 21.14 30.57 10.74
CA ALA A 34 21.53 31.64 9.82
C ALA A 34 20.93 31.46 8.40
N ASN A 35 20.66 30.23 7.97
CA ASN A 35 20.04 29.96 6.67
C ASN A 35 18.56 30.36 6.62
N LEU A 36 17.87 30.45 7.76
CA LEU A 36 16.46 30.81 7.86
C LEU A 36 16.22 32.33 7.85
N VAL A 37 17.19 33.13 8.32
CA VAL A 37 17.05 34.58 8.50
C VAL A 37 17.64 35.37 7.31
N GLY A 38 18.17 34.67 6.31
CA GLY A 38 18.74 35.28 5.10
C GLY A 38 20.15 35.86 5.32
N PRO A 39 20.84 36.20 4.22
CA PRO A 39 22.26 36.56 4.25
C PRO A 39 22.57 37.89 4.97
N SER A 40 21.56 38.68 5.32
CA SER A 40 21.69 39.95 6.05
C SER A 40 21.44 39.83 7.55
N ALA A 41 21.15 38.63 8.06
CA ALA A 41 21.00 38.41 9.49
C ALA A 41 22.36 38.51 10.18
N PRO A 42 22.47 39.21 11.33
CA PRO A 42 23.68 39.12 12.13
C PRO A 42 23.93 37.66 12.48
N GLN A 43 25.13 37.16 12.17
CA GLN A 43 25.59 35.86 12.63
C GLN A 43 25.61 35.91 14.16
N PHE A 44 24.57 35.37 14.79
CA PHE A 44 24.44 35.31 16.24
C PHE A 44 25.34 34.22 16.82
N ASP A 45 26.65 34.39 16.65
CA ASP A 45 27.68 33.60 17.33
C ASP A 45 27.94 34.21 18.71
N PHE A 46 26.90 34.24 19.55
CA PHE A 46 27.08 34.58 20.96
C PHE A 46 27.62 33.37 21.71
N PRO A 47 28.73 33.47 22.45
CA PRO A 47 29.20 32.36 23.26
C PRO A 47 28.16 31.98 24.32
N LEU A 48 27.78 30.68 24.38
CA LEU A 48 27.03 30.04 25.47
C LEU A 48 25.58 30.50 25.71
N THR A 49 24.90 31.07 24.72
CA THR A 49 23.45 31.34 24.80
C THR A 49 22.61 30.06 24.64
N ARG A 50 21.39 29.98 25.21
CA ARG A 50 20.49 28.81 25.03
C ARG A 50 20.32 28.33 23.57
N PRO A 51 20.06 29.19 22.58
CA PRO A 51 19.92 28.74 21.19
C PRO A 51 21.22 28.12 20.63
N THR A 52 22.38 28.65 21.01
CA THR A 52 23.67 28.08 20.58
C THR A 52 23.94 26.73 21.24
N LEU A 53 23.59 26.56 22.51
CA LEU A 53 23.66 25.25 23.18
C LEU A 53 22.76 24.20 22.52
N LEU A 54 21.51 24.54 22.18
CA LEU A 54 20.60 23.64 21.45
C LEU A 54 21.13 23.27 20.07
N LYS A 55 21.77 24.22 19.36
CA LYS A 55 22.44 23.96 18.07
C LYS A 55 23.59 22.96 18.25
N LEU A 56 24.44 23.17 19.26
CA LEU A 56 25.55 22.26 19.59
C LEU A 56 25.06 20.86 19.96
N ASP A 57 24.01 20.74 20.77
CA ASP A 57 23.44 19.44 21.14
C ASP A 57 22.87 18.70 19.93
N LYS A 58 22.23 19.42 19.01
CA LYS A 58 21.77 18.82 17.75
C LYS A 58 22.93 18.36 16.87
N GLN A 59 24.01 19.13 16.77
CA GLN A 59 25.22 18.71 16.08
C GLN A 59 25.83 17.46 16.71
N ARG A 60 25.89 17.37 18.05
CA ARG A 60 26.35 16.17 18.77
C ARG A 60 25.48 14.95 18.47
N GLN A 61 24.16 15.10 18.40
CA GLN A 61 23.24 14.01 18.03
C GLN A 61 23.52 13.50 16.62
N ILE A 62 23.76 14.38 15.65
CA ILE A 62 24.10 13.99 14.27
C ILE A 62 25.42 13.22 14.24
N LEU A 63 26.46 13.74 14.90
CA LEU A 63 27.75 13.07 14.98
C LEU A 63 27.63 11.69 15.65
N HIS A 64 26.75 11.55 16.64
CA HIS A 64 26.44 10.27 17.25
C HIS A 64 25.84 9.29 16.22
N TYR A 65 24.82 9.69 15.45
CA TYR A 65 24.24 8.82 14.41
C TYR A 65 25.21 8.48 13.28
N LEU A 66 26.05 9.42 12.84
CA LEU A 66 27.10 9.16 11.85
C LEU A 66 28.12 8.14 12.36
N ARG A 67 28.48 8.24 13.66
CA ARG A 67 29.35 7.25 14.30
C ARG A 67 28.69 5.87 14.38
N LEU A 68 27.40 5.80 14.69
CA LEU A 68 26.64 4.54 14.67
C LEU A 68 26.62 3.94 13.25
N GLU A 69 26.38 4.75 12.23
CA GLU A 69 26.39 4.30 10.83
C GLU A 69 27.75 3.72 10.44
N HIS A 70 28.84 4.41 10.77
CA HIS A 70 30.17 3.99 10.32
C HIS A 70 30.72 2.80 11.12
N LEU A 71 30.41 2.71 12.42
CA LEU A 71 30.97 1.68 13.29
C LEU A 71 30.03 0.48 13.45
N GLN A 72 28.75 0.69 13.73
CA GLN A 72 27.83 -0.38 14.13
C GLN A 72 27.03 -0.98 12.97
N PHE A 73 26.66 -0.20 11.95
CA PHE A 73 25.88 -0.77 10.83
C PHE A 73 26.61 -1.86 10.04
N PRO A 74 27.95 -1.79 9.84
CA PRO A 74 28.68 -2.90 9.24
C PRO A 74 28.55 -4.21 10.03
N GLU A 75 28.47 -4.14 11.36
CA GLU A 75 28.27 -5.31 12.22
C GLU A 75 26.88 -5.94 12.02
N LEU A 76 25.86 -5.14 11.68
CA LEU A 76 24.51 -5.64 11.39
C LEU A 76 24.47 -6.54 10.15
N VAL A 77 25.46 -6.44 9.25
CA VAL A 77 25.57 -7.31 8.07
C VAL A 77 25.72 -8.78 8.50
N ALA A 78 26.34 -9.05 9.65
CA ALA A 78 26.48 -10.40 10.19
C ALA A 78 25.12 -11.06 10.51
N PHE A 79 24.09 -10.26 10.81
CA PHE A 79 22.74 -10.75 11.13
C PHE A 79 21.78 -10.76 9.93
N ARG A 80 22.27 -10.47 8.73
CA ARG A 80 21.46 -10.45 7.51
C ARG A 80 20.97 -11.85 7.16
N LYS A 81 19.65 -12.00 7.00
CA LYS A 81 19.01 -13.21 6.46
C LYS A 81 18.51 -12.93 5.04
N PRO A 82 18.85 -13.76 4.02
CA PRO A 82 18.32 -13.57 2.68
C PRO A 82 16.80 -13.82 2.65
N PHE A 83 16.08 -13.05 1.82
CA PHE A 83 14.66 -13.25 1.63
C PHE A 83 14.41 -14.54 0.85
N SER A 84 13.64 -15.47 1.44
CA SER A 84 13.09 -16.63 0.74
C SER A 84 11.60 -16.38 0.48
N PRO A 85 11.14 -16.46 -0.78
CA PRO A 85 9.71 -16.30 -1.06
C PRO A 85 8.91 -17.43 -0.41
N PRO A 86 7.68 -17.15 0.08
CA PRO A 86 6.85 -18.17 0.68
C PRO A 86 6.46 -19.25 -0.35
N SER A 87 6.44 -20.49 0.11
CA SER A 87 5.96 -21.64 -0.69
C SER A 87 4.46 -21.52 -1.01
N SER A 88 4.00 -22.19 -2.06
CA SER A 88 2.58 -22.22 -2.46
C SER A 88 1.64 -22.78 -1.38
N LYS A 89 2.16 -23.48 -0.37
CA LYS A 89 1.38 -23.94 0.80
C LYS A 89 1.06 -22.81 1.78
N HIS A 90 1.87 -21.76 1.82
CA HIS A 90 1.70 -20.61 2.70
C HIS A 90 0.86 -19.54 2.02
N VAL A 91 -0.44 -19.81 1.92
CA VAL A 91 -1.40 -18.97 1.18
C VAL A 91 -1.90 -17.80 2.03
N VAL A 92 -1.93 -17.98 3.35
CA VAL A 92 -2.55 -17.05 4.29
C VAL A 92 -1.62 -15.89 4.63
N ARG A 93 -2.10 -14.65 4.47
CA ARG A 93 -1.38 -13.44 4.85
C ARG A 93 -1.94 -12.89 6.16
N VAL A 94 -1.12 -12.92 7.21
CA VAL A 94 -1.47 -12.35 8.51
C VAL A 94 -0.78 -10.98 8.67
N ARG A 95 -1.55 -9.98 9.07
CA ARG A 95 -1.06 -8.62 9.38
C ARG A 95 -1.30 -8.30 10.85
N HIS A 96 -0.19 -8.02 11.54
CA HIS A 96 -0.15 -7.44 12.88
C HIS A 96 0.17 -5.94 12.79
N GLN A 97 -0.23 -5.18 13.80
CA GLN A 97 0.05 -3.75 13.90
C GLN A 97 0.70 -3.45 15.25
N HIS A 98 1.89 -2.85 15.23
CA HIS A 98 2.66 -2.53 16.42
C HIS A 98 3.07 -1.06 16.45
N TYR A 99 3.00 -0.43 17.61
CA TYR A 99 3.24 1.01 17.82
C TYR A 99 4.57 1.33 18.51
N GLN A 100 5.55 0.41 18.43
CA GLN A 100 6.96 0.64 18.81
C GLN A 100 7.17 1.30 20.19
N GLY A 101 6.57 0.71 21.23
CA GLY A 101 6.75 1.14 22.62
C GLY A 101 5.54 1.87 23.20
N GLU A 102 4.60 2.31 22.37
CA GLU A 102 3.33 2.90 22.85
C GLU A 102 2.25 1.82 23.02
N PRO A 103 1.59 1.73 24.20
CA PRO A 103 0.43 0.86 24.37
C PRO A 103 -0.78 1.48 23.65
N HIS A 104 -1.13 0.95 22.48
CA HIS A 104 -2.26 1.42 21.68
C HIS A 104 -3.33 0.33 21.55
N PRO A 105 -4.63 0.61 21.80
CA PRO A 105 -5.68 -0.42 21.79
C PRO A 105 -5.85 -1.11 20.43
N ALA A 106 -5.50 -0.43 19.34
CA ALA A 106 -5.53 -1.03 17.99
C ALA A 106 -4.39 -2.04 17.73
N SER A 107 -3.38 -2.16 18.59
CA SER A 107 -2.32 -3.17 18.40
C SER A 107 -2.89 -4.58 18.40
N ARG A 108 -3.92 -4.81 19.22
CA ARG A 108 -4.58 -6.11 19.35
C ARG A 108 -5.22 -6.63 18.06
N LYS A 109 -5.47 -5.76 17.09
CA LYS A 109 -6.17 -6.10 15.85
C LYS A 109 -5.30 -6.96 14.94
N VAL A 110 -5.80 -8.13 14.58
CA VAL A 110 -5.18 -9.01 13.59
C VAL A 110 -6.05 -9.06 12.35
N THR A 111 -5.42 -8.99 11.17
CA THR A 111 -6.11 -9.11 9.89
C THR A 111 -5.53 -10.27 9.10
N ILE A 112 -6.39 -11.17 8.64
CA ILE A 112 -6.07 -12.26 7.72
C ILE A 112 -6.59 -11.91 6.33
N SER A 113 -5.77 -12.10 5.30
CA SER A 113 -6.20 -12.02 3.90
C SER A 113 -5.74 -13.22 3.09
N VAL A 114 -6.64 -13.74 2.25
CA VAL A 114 -6.46 -15.00 1.53
C VAL A 114 -7.11 -14.92 0.14
N PRO A 115 -6.39 -15.26 -0.95
CA PRO A 115 -7.00 -15.42 -2.25
C PRO A 115 -7.87 -16.69 -2.30
N VAL A 116 -9.11 -16.57 -2.80
CA VAL A 116 -10.08 -17.69 -2.80
C VAL A 116 -9.61 -18.87 -3.64
N SER A 117 -8.88 -18.61 -4.72
CA SER A 117 -8.40 -19.66 -5.64
C SER A 117 -7.36 -20.61 -5.02
N ALA A 118 -6.70 -20.19 -3.94
CA ALA A 118 -5.63 -20.96 -3.30
C ALA A 118 -6.11 -21.62 -1.99
N LEU A 119 -7.39 -21.48 -1.64
CA LEU A 119 -8.01 -22.25 -0.57
C LEU A 119 -8.21 -23.71 -1.01
N PRO A 120 -8.18 -24.68 -0.08
CA PRO A 120 -8.43 -26.10 -0.37
C PRO A 120 -9.94 -26.36 -0.55
N LEU A 121 -10.51 -25.83 -1.64
CA LEU A 121 -11.90 -26.01 -2.04
C LEU A 121 -11.96 -26.96 -3.25
N GLU A 122 -12.59 -28.12 -3.06
CA GLU A 122 -12.54 -29.25 -4.00
C GLU A 122 -13.36 -28.98 -5.28
N THR A 123 -14.56 -28.44 -5.12
CA THR A 123 -15.53 -28.25 -6.21
C THR A 123 -15.74 -26.76 -6.54
N PRO A 124 -16.13 -26.42 -7.79
CA PRO A 124 -16.51 -25.05 -8.14
C PRO A 124 -17.74 -24.58 -7.35
N GLU A 125 -18.64 -25.50 -6.99
CA GLU A 125 -19.80 -25.24 -6.13
C GLU A 125 -19.37 -24.84 -4.72
N ALA A 126 -18.37 -25.52 -4.14
CA ALA A 126 -17.79 -25.14 -2.84
C ALA A 126 -17.18 -23.73 -2.89
N ARG A 127 -16.55 -23.35 -4.01
CA ARG A 127 -16.02 -21.98 -4.21
C ARG A 127 -17.14 -20.94 -4.30
N HIS A 128 -18.24 -21.28 -4.95
CA HIS A 128 -19.42 -20.43 -5.00
C HIS A 128 -20.03 -20.25 -3.61
N LYS A 129 -20.25 -21.35 -2.90
CA LYS A 129 -20.74 -21.37 -1.52
C LYS A 129 -19.85 -20.58 -0.56
N PHE A 130 -18.54 -20.73 -0.65
CA PHE A 130 -17.59 -19.95 0.15
C PHE A 130 -17.76 -18.44 -0.06
N LYS A 131 -17.96 -18.00 -1.31
CA LYS A 131 -18.20 -16.58 -1.63
C LYS A 131 -19.51 -16.09 -1.02
N LEU A 132 -20.56 -16.92 -1.02
CA LEU A 132 -21.84 -16.60 -0.37
C LEU A 132 -21.68 -16.47 1.15
N LEU A 133 -21.04 -17.44 1.81
CA LEU A 133 -20.81 -17.43 3.26
C LEU A 133 -19.92 -16.24 3.70
N ALA A 134 -18.94 -15.88 2.89
CA ALA A 134 -18.07 -14.73 3.15
C ALA A 134 -18.80 -13.38 3.06
N GLY A 135 -19.85 -13.29 2.22
CA GLY A 135 -20.66 -12.10 2.01
C GLY A 135 -19.81 -10.84 1.75
N PRO A 136 -19.92 -9.77 2.56
CA PRO A 136 -19.21 -8.50 2.32
C PRO A 136 -17.70 -8.56 2.56
N ARG A 137 -17.20 -9.65 3.17
CA ARG A 137 -15.77 -9.86 3.46
C ARG A 137 -15.01 -10.31 2.22
N TRP A 138 -15.70 -10.92 1.25
CA TRP A 138 -15.13 -11.24 -0.05
C TRP A 138 -15.03 -9.97 -0.92
N THR A 139 -13.97 -9.92 -1.71
CA THR A 139 -13.68 -8.82 -2.62
C THR A 139 -13.51 -9.39 -4.03
N PRO A 140 -14.32 -8.97 -5.02
CA PRO A 140 -14.20 -9.46 -6.38
C PRO A 140 -12.89 -8.97 -7.01
N PRO A 141 -12.36 -9.71 -8.00
CA PRO A 141 -11.22 -9.26 -8.78
C PRO A 141 -11.55 -7.92 -9.47
N LEU A 142 -10.54 -7.06 -9.60
CA LEU A 142 -10.73 -5.74 -10.20
C LEU A 142 -10.83 -5.86 -11.74
N PRO A 143 -11.89 -5.35 -12.40
CA PRO A 143 -11.96 -5.36 -13.84
C PRO A 143 -10.89 -4.41 -14.42
N GLY A 144 -9.94 -4.94 -15.19
CA GLY A 144 -8.87 -4.16 -15.81
C GLY A 144 -7.67 -3.84 -14.91
N GLY A 145 -7.62 -4.41 -13.70
CA GLY A 145 -6.36 -4.46 -12.95
C GLY A 145 -5.35 -5.32 -13.72
N ALA A 146 -4.09 -4.89 -13.81
CA ALA A 146 -3.02 -5.77 -14.26
C ALA A 146 -3.19 -7.13 -13.57
N GLN A 147 -3.19 -8.21 -14.34
CA GLN A 147 -3.21 -9.59 -13.85
C GLN A 147 -1.94 -9.84 -13.02
N GLY A 148 -1.88 -9.26 -11.81
CA GLY A 148 -0.61 -8.93 -11.16
C GLY A 148 -0.12 -9.97 -10.18
N GLU A 149 -1.00 -10.82 -9.67
CA GLU A 149 -0.61 -11.87 -8.72
C GLU A 149 -1.34 -13.16 -9.08
N LYS A 150 -0.56 -14.21 -9.40
CA LYS A 150 -1.06 -15.56 -9.67
C LYS A 150 -1.93 -16.00 -8.48
N GLY A 151 -3.25 -16.13 -8.70
CA GLY A 151 -4.21 -16.56 -7.66
C GLY A 151 -5.30 -15.55 -7.30
N GLN A 152 -5.26 -14.30 -7.77
CA GLN A 152 -6.35 -13.34 -7.51
C GLN A 152 -7.54 -13.46 -8.47
N ALA A 153 -7.57 -14.48 -9.33
CA ALA A 153 -8.61 -14.65 -10.35
C ALA A 153 -10.05 -14.71 -9.76
N GLU A 154 -10.20 -15.30 -8.58
CA GLU A 154 -11.50 -15.44 -7.91
C GLU A 154 -11.76 -14.40 -6.80
N GLY A 155 -10.85 -13.44 -6.66
CA GLY A 155 -10.90 -12.41 -5.63
C GLY A 155 -10.20 -12.79 -4.32
N GLU A 156 -10.24 -11.86 -3.37
CA GLU A 156 -9.58 -11.97 -2.07
C GLU A 156 -10.61 -11.93 -0.94
N PHE A 157 -10.48 -12.85 0.02
CA PHE A 157 -11.21 -12.86 1.28
C PHE A 157 -10.39 -12.14 2.36
N LYS A 158 -11.04 -11.27 3.14
CA LYS A 158 -10.39 -10.53 4.22
C LYS A 158 -11.19 -10.58 5.51
N LEU A 159 -10.54 -11.02 6.58
CA LEU A 159 -11.09 -11.13 7.92
C LEU A 159 -10.23 -10.33 8.90
N ALA A 160 -10.86 -9.65 9.86
CA ALA A 160 -10.14 -9.00 10.95
C ALA A 160 -10.87 -9.21 12.26
N CYS A 161 -10.11 -9.30 13.35
CA CYS A 161 -10.62 -9.45 14.71
C CYS A 161 -9.86 -8.54 15.67
N GLU A 162 -10.60 -7.92 16.58
CA GLU A 162 -10.10 -7.05 17.65
C GLU A 162 -10.87 -7.25 18.97
N LEU A 163 -11.59 -8.38 19.08
CA LEU A 163 -12.50 -8.68 20.18
C LEU A 163 -11.73 -9.03 21.46
N PHE A 164 -10.64 -9.77 21.33
CA PHE A 164 -9.89 -10.29 22.46
C PHE A 164 -8.76 -9.36 22.89
N PRO A 165 -8.34 -9.41 24.17
CA PRO A 165 -7.25 -8.59 24.69
C PRO A 165 -5.89 -8.88 24.02
N SER A 166 -5.64 -10.15 23.68
CA SER A 166 -4.36 -10.58 23.10
C SER A 166 -4.44 -10.73 21.59
N GLU A 167 -3.42 -10.24 20.89
CA GLU A 167 -3.23 -10.42 19.44
C GLU A 167 -3.27 -11.88 19.03
N ARG A 168 -2.61 -12.76 19.79
CA ARG A 168 -2.57 -14.21 19.50
C ARG A 168 -3.94 -14.86 19.58
N MET A 169 -4.80 -14.39 20.49
CA MET A 169 -6.17 -14.88 20.62
C MET A 169 -7.02 -14.42 19.42
N ASN A 170 -6.84 -13.17 18.99
CA ASN A 170 -7.50 -12.65 17.79
C ASN A 170 -7.03 -13.38 16.52
N GLU A 171 -5.75 -13.70 16.41
CA GLU A 171 -5.20 -14.51 15.31
C GLU A 171 -5.78 -15.92 15.29
N LYS A 172 -5.77 -16.61 16.44
CA LYS A 172 -6.36 -17.95 16.56
C LYS A 172 -7.83 -17.96 16.17
N TRP A 173 -8.61 -16.99 16.65
CA TRP A 173 -10.02 -16.88 16.25
C TRP A 173 -10.19 -16.68 14.74
N CYS A 174 -9.34 -15.85 14.11
CA CYS A 174 -9.37 -15.68 12.66
C CYS A 174 -9.00 -16.97 11.90
N SER A 175 -8.08 -17.78 12.43
CA SER A 175 -7.73 -19.10 11.88
C SER A 175 -8.91 -20.06 12.01
N ASP A 176 -9.42 -20.26 13.24
CA ASP A 176 -10.50 -21.19 13.53
C ASP A 176 -11.77 -20.86 12.72
N THR A 177 -12.04 -19.58 12.48
CA THR A 177 -13.18 -19.14 11.66
C THR A 177 -12.96 -19.36 10.17
N LEU A 178 -11.73 -19.21 9.67
CA LEU A 178 -11.40 -19.59 8.30
C LEU A 178 -11.59 -21.09 8.10
N ASP A 179 -11.09 -21.92 9.01
CA ASP A 179 -11.20 -23.38 8.93
C ASP A 179 -12.66 -23.82 8.94
N LYS A 180 -13.49 -23.21 9.79
CA LYS A 180 -14.94 -23.41 9.78
C LYS A 180 -15.58 -23.02 8.46
N LEU A 181 -15.21 -21.88 7.88
CA LEU A 181 -15.75 -21.46 6.58
C LEU A 181 -15.35 -22.42 5.46
N VAL A 182 -14.16 -22.97 5.48
CA VAL A 182 -13.70 -23.97 4.50
C VAL A 182 -14.43 -25.29 4.68
N ALA A 183 -14.60 -25.75 5.93
CA ALA A 183 -15.35 -26.96 6.23
C ALA A 183 -16.81 -26.84 5.75
N GLU A 184 -17.49 -25.76 6.12
CA GLU A 184 -18.87 -25.47 5.70
C GLU A 184 -19.01 -25.30 4.19
N ALA A 185 -17.99 -24.77 3.51
CA ALA A 185 -17.99 -24.65 2.05
C ALA A 185 -17.90 -26.01 1.34
N ASN A 186 -17.14 -26.96 1.90
CA ASN A 186 -16.97 -28.29 1.32
C ASN A 186 -18.11 -29.27 1.71
N SER A 187 -18.77 -29.05 2.86
CA SER A 187 -19.84 -29.92 3.36
C SER A 187 -21.25 -29.34 3.18
N GLY A 188 -22.27 -30.18 3.04
CA GLY A 188 -23.68 -29.76 3.05
C GLY A 188 -24.22 -29.32 1.69
N ASP A 189 -25.29 -28.50 1.70
CA ASP A 189 -26.01 -28.07 0.49
C ASP A 189 -25.17 -27.11 -0.37
N SER A 190 -25.30 -27.19 -1.69
CA SER A 190 -24.40 -26.55 -2.67
C SER A 190 -24.80 -25.11 -3.05
N PHE A 191 -25.90 -24.57 -2.52
CA PHE A 191 -26.37 -23.18 -2.69
C PHE A 191 -26.27 -22.67 -4.14
N THR A 192 -26.52 -23.53 -5.12
CA THR A 192 -26.42 -23.21 -6.55
C THR A 192 -27.58 -22.32 -7.02
N ASP A 193 -28.68 -22.33 -6.29
CA ASP A 193 -29.88 -21.53 -6.52
C ASP A 193 -29.71 -20.05 -6.12
N VAL A 194 -28.82 -19.76 -5.17
CA VAL A 194 -28.61 -18.40 -4.64
C VAL A 194 -27.56 -17.65 -5.46
N PRO A 195 -27.90 -16.53 -6.12
CA PRO A 195 -26.91 -15.74 -6.84
C PRO A 195 -25.98 -14.97 -5.89
N LEU A 196 -24.72 -14.82 -6.29
CA LEU A 196 -23.73 -14.01 -5.57
C LEU A 196 -24.11 -12.53 -5.56
N ASP A 197 -24.07 -11.87 -4.39
CA ASP A 197 -24.35 -10.44 -4.25
C ASP A 197 -23.06 -9.57 -4.38
N PRO A 198 -22.87 -8.82 -5.48
CA PRO A 198 -21.72 -7.94 -5.66
C PRO A 198 -21.91 -6.54 -5.08
N ARG A 199 -23.09 -6.17 -4.57
CA ARG A 199 -23.44 -4.78 -4.23
C ARG A 199 -22.52 -4.16 -3.17
N PRO A 200 -22.21 -4.83 -2.03
CA PRO A 200 -21.35 -4.24 -1.00
C PRO A 200 -19.94 -4.00 -1.51
N ALA A 201 -19.40 -4.96 -2.26
CA ALA A 201 -18.08 -4.85 -2.84
C ALA A 201 -18.01 -3.74 -3.90
N ARG A 202 -18.99 -3.67 -4.80
CA ARG A 202 -19.10 -2.61 -5.81
C ARG A 202 -19.18 -1.22 -5.18
N ALA A 203 -19.98 -1.06 -4.14
CA ALA A 203 -20.08 0.21 -3.40
C ALA A 203 -18.73 0.65 -2.83
N ARG A 204 -17.96 -0.28 -2.24
CA ARG A 204 -16.60 -0.01 -1.74
C ARG A 204 -15.61 0.32 -2.85
N LEU A 205 -15.66 -0.39 -3.98
CA LEU A 205 -14.80 -0.14 -5.12
C LEU A 205 -15.05 1.23 -5.77
N VAL A 206 -16.31 1.63 -5.86
CA VAL A 206 -16.71 2.96 -6.33
C VAL A 206 -16.23 4.05 -5.36
N LYS A 207 -16.45 3.87 -4.05
CA LYS A 207 -15.99 4.83 -3.03
C LYS A 207 -14.47 4.99 -3.04
N SER A 208 -13.74 3.89 -3.23
CA SER A 208 -12.27 3.91 -3.34
C SER A 208 -11.74 4.37 -4.70
N ARG A 209 -12.63 4.76 -5.65
CA ARG A 209 -12.30 5.16 -7.02
C ARG A 209 -11.55 4.10 -7.84
N LYS A 210 -11.48 2.86 -7.35
CA LYS A 210 -10.87 1.72 -8.05
C LYS A 210 -11.76 1.20 -9.18
N LEU A 211 -13.08 1.23 -8.95
CA LEU A 211 -14.06 1.05 -10.02
C LEU A 211 -14.51 2.42 -10.49
N LYS A 212 -14.17 2.78 -11.73
CA LYS A 212 -14.63 4.02 -12.34
C LYS A 212 -16.12 3.91 -12.63
N ARG A 213 -16.86 4.98 -12.34
CA ARG A 213 -18.27 5.10 -12.78
C ARG A 213 -18.38 5.42 -14.27
N ASN A 214 -17.36 6.06 -14.83
CA ASN A 214 -17.38 6.60 -16.19
C ASN A 214 -16.41 5.82 -17.06
N VAL A 215 -16.86 5.44 -18.25
CA VAL A 215 -16.05 4.83 -19.31
C VAL A 215 -15.04 5.87 -19.80
N SER A 216 -13.77 5.47 -19.90
CA SER A 216 -12.69 6.31 -20.41
C SER A 216 -12.20 5.81 -21.77
N LEU A 217 -11.41 6.61 -22.49
CA LEU A 217 -10.80 6.21 -23.77
C LEU A 217 -9.96 4.91 -23.68
N ARG A 218 -9.48 4.55 -22.48
CA ARG A 218 -8.74 3.29 -22.25
C ARG A 218 -9.63 2.05 -22.25
N ASP A 219 -10.92 2.24 -22.00
CA ASP A 219 -11.93 1.19 -22.01
C ASP A 219 -12.55 1.04 -23.41
N PHE A 220 -12.02 1.76 -24.41
CA PHE A 220 -12.45 1.66 -25.79
C PHE A 220 -12.09 0.29 -26.37
N PRO A 221 -13.05 -0.48 -26.90
CA PRO A 221 -12.77 -1.79 -27.48
C PRO A 221 -11.70 -1.72 -28.57
N ALA A 222 -10.67 -2.55 -28.45
CA ALA A 222 -9.60 -2.60 -29.44
C ALA A 222 -10.11 -3.05 -30.82
N GLU A 223 -11.16 -3.86 -30.85
CA GLU A 223 -11.84 -4.31 -32.07
C GLU A 223 -12.45 -3.17 -32.89
N TRP A 224 -12.74 -2.03 -32.26
CA TRP A 224 -13.27 -0.85 -32.94
C TRP A 224 -12.16 0.07 -33.49
N LEU A 225 -10.89 -0.25 -33.21
CA LEU A 225 -9.78 0.44 -33.84
C LEU A 225 -9.69 -0.01 -35.30
N PRO A 226 -9.56 0.92 -36.25
CA PRO A 226 -9.37 0.54 -37.64
C PRO A 226 -8.11 -0.32 -37.78
N PRO A 227 -8.10 -1.32 -38.70
CA PRO A 227 -6.90 -2.10 -38.96
C PRO A 227 -5.76 -1.15 -39.35
N ALA A 228 -4.56 -1.41 -38.85
CA ALA A 228 -3.39 -0.61 -39.20
C ALA A 228 -3.23 -0.61 -40.73
N ARG A 229 -3.11 0.58 -41.33
CA ARG A 229 -2.84 0.69 -42.78
C ARG A 229 -1.49 0.03 -43.05
N GLN A 230 -1.51 -0.97 -43.93
CA GLN A 230 -0.31 -1.61 -44.49
C GLN A 230 0.43 -0.64 -45.41
#